data_AF-N4V8B4-F1
#
_entry.id   AF-N4V8B4-F1
#
_cell.length_a   1.000
_cell.length_b   1.000
_cell.length_c   1.000
_cell.angle_alpha   90.00
_cell.angle_beta   90.00
_cell.angle_gamma   90.00
#
_symmetry.space_group_name_H-M   'P 1'
#
loop_
_entity.id
_entity.type
_entity.pdbx_description
1 polymer ?
#
loop_
_entity_poly.entity_id
_entity_poly.type
_entity_poly.pdbx_seq_one_letter_code
_entity_poly.pdbx_strand_id
1 'polypeptide(L)'
;MGKYYDKHRLRGERILGEIREASIEKVVDNVVADHFRPQPLPAFMRVTKRPKFYPIPRLNALAAKHFRATREIPLTVTGRYLPLVYRLVAGLVAPPHRKAVLVVDTEHRFDVTRLACSADDVRHIYVLRPALSRTARPGNVATRSINVTPDQVRQLLSQMENFILYGKHQSGNRDWWGAVVVGAVGGGDIIAAWKGWLTVERVPVPGFNKGSTIRQAMAERQRRQQDVDDAPWNASSRWGAFAFTESLPTNVVTTHASS
;
A
#
# COMPACT_ATOMS: atom_id res chain seq x y z
N MET A 1 -13.32 -5.64 86.46
CA MET A 1 -12.83 -4.32 86.00
C MET A 1 -11.69 -4.59 85.03
N GLY A 2 -11.84 -4.25 83.75
CA GLY A 2 -10.88 -4.62 82.70
C GLY A 2 -11.52 -4.77 81.33
N LYS A 3 -12.23 -3.73 80.87
CA LYS A 3 -12.66 -3.58 79.49
C LYS A 3 -11.57 -2.83 78.71
N TYR A 4 -11.57 -3.04 77.40
CA TYR A 4 -10.89 -2.26 76.37
C TYR A 4 -9.37 -2.39 76.31
N TYR A 5 -8.85 -3.37 75.56
CA TYR A 5 -7.68 -3.20 74.67
C TYR A 5 -7.47 -4.48 73.83
N ASP A 6 -8.47 -4.95 73.07
CA ASP A 6 -8.17 -6.04 72.10
C ASP A 6 -9.15 -6.17 70.92
N LYS A 7 -9.70 -5.05 70.43
CA LYS A 7 -10.52 -5.05 69.20
C LYS A 7 -9.96 -4.23 68.05
N HIS A 8 -8.84 -3.54 68.25
CA HIS A 8 -8.19 -2.75 67.18
C HIS A 8 -6.92 -3.39 66.63
N ARG A 9 -6.33 -4.38 67.31
CA ARG A 9 -5.12 -5.06 66.81
C ARG A 9 -5.41 -6.14 65.77
N LEU A 10 -6.58 -6.78 65.82
CA LEU A 10 -6.97 -7.84 64.88
C LEU A 10 -7.67 -7.34 63.59
N ARG A 11 -7.83 -6.02 63.41
CA ARG A 11 -8.46 -5.44 62.22
C ARG A 11 -7.47 -4.84 61.22
N GLY A 12 -6.23 -4.55 61.65
CA GLY A 12 -5.18 -4.02 60.79
C GLY A 12 -4.48 -5.07 59.93
N GLU A 13 -4.33 -6.30 60.43
CA GLU A 13 -3.64 -7.38 59.68
C GLU A 13 -4.52 -8.05 58.62
N ARG A 14 -5.86 -7.96 58.75
CA ARG A 14 -6.77 -8.58 57.78
C ARG A 14 -7.10 -7.70 56.57
N ILE A 15 -6.72 -6.42 56.59
CA ILE A 15 -6.96 -5.49 55.47
C ILE A 15 -5.68 -5.26 54.62
N LEU A 16 -4.50 -5.65 55.12
CA LEU A 16 -3.25 -5.58 54.36
C LEU A 16 -2.71 -6.94 53.89
N GLY A 17 -3.34 -8.05 54.28
CA GLY A 17 -2.95 -9.41 53.86
C GLY A 17 -3.40 -9.83 52.46
N GLU A 18 -4.22 -9.03 51.77
CA GLU A 18 -4.78 -9.38 50.45
C GLU A 18 -4.51 -8.33 49.37
N ILE A 19 -3.56 -7.41 49.58
CA ILE A 19 -2.96 -6.71 48.45
C ILE A 19 -1.83 -7.60 47.95
N ARG A 20 -2.18 -8.57 47.10
CA ARG A 20 -1.18 -9.15 46.20
C ARG A 20 -0.71 -8.00 45.34
N GLU A 21 0.53 -7.55 45.57
CA GLU A 21 1.28 -6.79 44.58
C GLU A 21 1.28 -7.64 43.31
N ALA A 22 0.32 -7.37 42.43
CA ALA A 22 0.40 -7.87 41.08
C ALA A 22 1.72 -7.29 40.55
N SER A 23 2.66 -8.18 40.20
CA SER A 23 3.90 -7.78 39.53
C SER A 23 3.53 -6.73 38.49
N ILE A 24 4.31 -5.65 38.41
CA ILE A 24 4.10 -4.59 37.42
C ILE A 24 3.95 -5.20 36.02
N GLU A 25 4.59 -6.33 35.76
CA GLU A 25 4.44 -7.13 34.53
C GLU A 25 3.01 -7.63 34.31
N LYS A 26 2.31 -8.12 35.35
CA LYS A 26 0.90 -8.56 35.25
C LYS A 26 -0.06 -7.39 35.13
N VAL A 27 0.23 -6.25 35.75
CA VAL A 27 -0.59 -5.04 35.59
C VAL A 27 -0.38 -4.46 34.19
N VAL A 28 0.85 -4.45 33.69
CA VAL A 28 1.18 -4.07 32.31
C VAL A 28 0.58 -5.07 31.33
N ASP A 29 0.63 -6.38 31.57
CA ASP A 29 0.03 -7.39 30.70
C ASP A 29 -1.49 -7.27 30.67
N ASN A 30 -2.13 -6.97 31.80
CA ASN A 30 -3.58 -6.75 31.84
C ASN A 30 -3.99 -5.41 31.21
N VAL A 31 -3.23 -4.34 31.44
CA VAL A 31 -3.47 -3.03 30.82
C VAL A 31 -3.17 -3.08 29.32
N VAL A 32 -2.13 -3.81 28.90
CA VAL A 32 -1.81 -4.09 27.50
C VAL A 32 -2.85 -5.03 26.90
N ALA A 33 -3.37 -6.03 27.61
CA ALA A 33 -4.43 -6.90 27.10
C ALA A 33 -5.79 -6.17 26.97
N ASP A 34 -6.12 -5.24 27.87
CA ASP A 34 -7.37 -4.47 27.82
C ASP A 34 -7.28 -3.26 26.86
N HIS A 35 -6.14 -2.57 26.77
CA HIS A 35 -5.95 -1.43 25.85
C HIS A 35 -5.42 -1.84 24.47
N PHE A 36 -4.73 -2.98 24.39
CA PHE A 36 -4.33 -3.65 23.14
C PHE A 36 -4.91 -5.04 23.10
N ARG A 37 -6.24 -5.17 23.22
CA ARG A 37 -6.89 -6.25 22.47
C ARG A 37 -6.45 -6.05 21.02
N PRO A 38 -5.59 -6.91 20.43
CA PRO A 38 -5.37 -6.80 19.00
C PRO A 38 -6.75 -6.99 18.40
N GLN A 39 -7.31 -5.94 17.80
CA GLN A 39 -8.46 -6.13 16.94
C GLN A 39 -8.06 -7.26 16.01
N PRO A 40 -8.89 -8.31 15.85
CA PRO A 40 -8.61 -9.36 14.91
C PRO A 40 -8.21 -8.69 13.60
N LEU A 41 -7.03 -9.04 13.08
CA LEU A 41 -6.54 -8.45 11.84
C LEU A 41 -7.68 -8.51 10.81
N PRO A 42 -7.90 -7.42 10.05
CA PRO A 42 -8.94 -7.34 9.05
C PRO A 42 -9.09 -8.64 8.26
N ALA A 43 -10.31 -9.10 7.98
CA ALA A 43 -10.58 -10.31 7.20
C ALA A 43 -9.85 -10.35 5.84
N PHE A 44 -9.61 -9.21 5.17
CA PHE A 44 -8.74 -9.15 3.98
C PHE A 44 -7.24 -8.95 4.28
N MET A 45 -6.88 -8.57 5.51
CA MET A 45 -5.51 -8.66 6.04
C MET A 45 -5.19 -10.05 6.58
N ARG A 46 -6.13 -11.00 6.56
CA ARG A 46 -5.79 -12.42 6.75
C ARG A 46 -4.71 -12.74 5.76
N VAL A 47 -3.52 -12.95 6.29
CA VAL A 47 -2.30 -13.24 5.54
C VAL A 47 -2.62 -14.42 4.64
N THR A 48 -2.86 -14.13 3.37
CA THR A 48 -3.02 -15.18 2.37
C THR A 48 -1.72 -15.98 2.42
N LYS A 49 -1.81 -17.31 2.59
CA LYS A 49 -0.60 -18.15 2.68
C LYS A 49 0.24 -18.16 1.39
N ARG A 50 -0.17 -17.39 0.37
CA ARG A 50 0.36 -17.37 -0.98
C ARG A 50 0.26 -15.94 -1.53
N PRO A 51 1.19 -15.52 -2.41
CA PRO A 51 1.08 -14.26 -3.12
C PRO A 51 -0.26 -14.10 -3.83
N LYS A 52 -0.80 -12.89 -3.82
CA LYS A 52 -1.97 -12.54 -4.62
C LYS A 52 -1.65 -12.61 -6.11
N PHE A 53 -2.70 -12.78 -6.90
CA PHE A 53 -2.63 -12.67 -8.35
C PHE A 53 -2.61 -11.19 -8.77
N TYR A 54 -1.74 -10.88 -9.72
CA TYR A 54 -1.63 -9.58 -10.39
C TYR A 54 -1.99 -9.71 -11.88
N PRO A 55 -2.61 -8.69 -12.52
CA PRO A 55 -2.95 -8.68 -13.94
C PRO A 55 -1.73 -8.49 -14.86
N ILE A 56 -0.58 -9.02 -14.45
CA ILE A 56 0.69 -9.00 -15.17
C ILE A 56 1.35 -10.37 -14.96
N PRO A 57 1.28 -11.29 -15.95
CA PRO A 57 1.78 -12.66 -15.78
C PRO A 57 3.26 -12.74 -15.36
N ARG A 58 4.10 -11.86 -15.91
CA ARG A 58 5.53 -11.80 -15.54
C ARG A 58 5.74 -11.39 -14.08
N LEU A 59 4.88 -10.51 -13.54
CA LEU A 59 4.94 -10.12 -12.13
C LEU A 59 4.53 -11.27 -11.21
N ASN A 60 3.52 -12.07 -11.58
CA ASN A 60 3.15 -13.27 -10.83
C ASN A 60 4.32 -14.26 -10.71
N ALA A 61 5.07 -14.45 -11.80
CA ALA A 61 6.25 -15.31 -11.79
C ALA A 61 7.35 -14.78 -10.85
N LEU A 62 7.59 -13.46 -10.84
CA LEU A 62 8.54 -12.83 -9.91
C LEU A 62 8.08 -12.94 -8.45
N ALA A 63 6.81 -12.63 -8.18
CA ALA A 63 6.23 -12.74 -6.83
C ALA A 63 6.30 -14.18 -6.29
N ALA A 64 6.08 -15.19 -7.15
CA ALA A 64 6.21 -16.59 -6.77
C ALA A 64 7.66 -17.00 -6.47
N LYS A 65 8.65 -16.43 -7.18
CA LYS A 65 10.08 -16.65 -6.88
C LYS A 65 10.49 -15.95 -5.58
N HIS A 66 10.04 -14.70 -5.39
CA HIS A 66 10.24 -13.94 -4.16
C HIS A 66 9.73 -14.72 -2.95
N PHE A 67 8.45 -15.11 -2.98
CA PHE A 67 7.81 -15.81 -1.87
C PHE A 67 8.47 -17.15 -1.55
N ARG A 68 8.92 -17.91 -2.56
CA ARG A 68 9.70 -19.14 -2.33
C ARG A 68 11.00 -18.88 -1.57
N ALA A 69 11.64 -17.74 -1.82
CA ALA A 69 12.92 -17.40 -1.23
C ALA A 69 12.81 -16.70 0.15
N THR A 70 11.80 -15.87 0.38
CA THR A 70 11.70 -15.01 1.58
C THR A 70 10.52 -15.34 2.49
N ARG A 71 9.51 -16.07 1.98
CA ARG A 71 8.19 -16.24 2.61
C ARG A 71 7.42 -14.93 2.85
N GLU A 72 7.91 -13.82 2.33
CA GLU A 72 7.19 -12.54 2.32
C GLU A 72 6.18 -12.51 1.16
N ILE A 73 4.97 -12.07 1.46
CA ILE A 73 3.81 -12.12 0.56
C ILE A 73 3.56 -10.79 -0.17
N PRO A 74 3.63 -9.62 0.49
CA PRO A 74 3.30 -8.35 -0.17
C PRO A 74 4.23 -8.05 -1.34
N LEU A 75 3.68 -7.42 -2.38
CA LEU A 75 4.48 -6.81 -3.42
C LEU A 75 4.98 -5.45 -2.92
N THR A 76 6.26 -5.35 -2.58
CA THR A 76 6.87 -4.08 -2.19
C THR A 76 7.67 -3.49 -3.34
N VAL A 77 7.29 -2.29 -3.77
CA VAL A 77 7.78 -1.62 -4.97
C VAL A 77 8.48 -0.32 -4.58
N THR A 78 9.64 -0.06 -5.17
CA THR A 78 10.41 1.18 -5.00
C THR A 78 10.75 1.83 -6.34
N GLY A 79 11.36 3.01 -6.32
CA GLY A 79 11.68 3.82 -7.51
C GLY A 79 10.49 4.59 -8.05
N ARG A 80 10.33 4.63 -9.37
CA ARG A 80 9.21 5.30 -10.07
C ARG A 80 8.01 4.37 -10.15
N TYR A 81 7.42 4.03 -9.01
CA TYR A 81 6.42 2.96 -8.89
C TYR A 81 5.02 3.30 -9.43
N LEU A 82 4.64 4.59 -9.56
CA LEU A 82 3.28 5.02 -9.96
C LEU A 82 2.82 4.40 -11.29
N PRO A 83 3.64 4.37 -12.36
CA PRO A 83 3.32 3.65 -13.59
C PRO A 83 2.90 2.20 -13.39
N LEU A 84 3.60 1.46 -12.52
CA LEU A 84 3.24 0.08 -12.22
C LEU A 84 1.93 0.01 -11.42
N VAL A 85 1.75 0.94 -10.46
CA VAL A 85 0.50 1.06 -9.70
C VAL A 85 -0.68 1.33 -10.63
N TYR A 86 -0.57 2.26 -11.58
CA TYR A 86 -1.62 2.53 -12.57
C TYR A 86 -1.96 1.31 -13.41
N ARG A 87 -0.94 0.62 -13.95
CA ARG A 87 -1.13 -0.61 -14.74
C ARG A 87 -1.83 -1.71 -13.93
N LEU A 88 -1.43 -1.89 -12.67
CA LEU A 88 -2.01 -2.90 -11.78
C LEU A 88 -3.47 -2.57 -11.43
N VAL A 89 -3.74 -1.34 -10.99
CA VAL A 89 -5.09 -0.90 -10.63
C VAL A 89 -6.01 -1.00 -11.85
N ALA A 90 -5.61 -0.44 -12.99
CA ALA A 90 -6.39 -0.50 -14.23
C ALA A 90 -6.70 -1.94 -14.64
N GLY A 91 -5.70 -2.83 -14.60
CA GLY A 91 -5.89 -4.24 -14.97
C GLY A 91 -6.79 -5.00 -14.00
N LEU A 92 -6.72 -4.70 -12.70
CA LEU A 92 -7.56 -5.35 -11.70
C LEU A 92 -9.03 -4.97 -11.84
N VAL A 93 -9.32 -3.70 -12.10
CA VAL A 93 -10.71 -3.22 -12.21
C VAL A 93 -11.32 -3.52 -13.57
N ALA A 94 -10.53 -3.52 -14.64
CA ALA A 94 -11.03 -3.80 -15.98
C ALA A 94 -11.36 -5.30 -16.19
N PRO A 95 -12.12 -5.65 -17.25
CA PRO A 95 -12.21 -7.02 -17.72
C PRO A 95 -10.83 -7.62 -18.03
N PRO A 96 -10.59 -8.90 -17.76
CA PRO A 96 -11.55 -9.90 -17.26
C PRO A 96 -11.66 -9.94 -15.72
N HIS A 97 -10.90 -9.14 -14.99
CA HIS A 97 -10.72 -9.32 -13.54
C HIS A 97 -11.86 -8.73 -12.71
N ARG A 98 -12.41 -7.57 -13.12
CA ARG A 98 -13.60 -6.94 -12.52
C ARG A 98 -13.55 -6.91 -10.99
N LYS A 99 -12.41 -6.50 -10.43
CA LYS A 99 -12.23 -6.37 -8.98
C LYS A 99 -12.53 -4.96 -8.50
N ALA A 100 -12.70 -4.83 -7.19
CA ALA A 100 -12.67 -3.55 -6.49
C ALA A 100 -11.36 -3.42 -5.69
N VAL A 101 -10.79 -2.20 -5.65
CA VAL A 101 -9.44 -1.93 -5.13
C VAL A 101 -9.42 -0.68 -4.26
N LEU A 102 -8.69 -0.71 -3.14
CA LEU A 102 -8.41 0.46 -2.30
C LEU A 102 -7.01 0.97 -2.61
N VAL A 103 -6.90 2.28 -2.77
CA VAL A 103 -5.63 3.00 -2.87
C VAL A 103 -5.52 3.94 -1.67
N VAL A 104 -4.57 3.68 -0.77
CA VAL A 104 -4.20 4.61 0.30
C VAL A 104 -3.05 5.46 -0.20
N ASP A 105 -3.33 6.71 -0.56
CA ASP A 105 -2.37 7.63 -1.15
C ASP A 105 -1.92 8.66 -0.11
N THR A 106 -0.77 8.42 0.51
CA THR A 106 -0.19 9.30 1.55
C THR A 106 0.66 10.42 0.95
N GLU A 107 0.95 10.37 -0.34
CA GLU A 107 1.75 11.38 -1.04
C GLU A 107 0.91 12.34 -1.87
N HIS A 108 -0.39 12.06 -2.04
CA HIS A 108 -1.31 12.82 -2.90
C HIS A 108 -0.84 12.87 -4.36
N ARG A 109 -0.21 11.81 -4.84
CA ARG A 109 0.35 11.71 -6.21
C ARG A 109 -0.40 10.72 -7.10
N PHE A 110 -1.28 9.90 -6.53
CA PHE A 110 -2.09 8.98 -7.32
C PHE A 110 -3.22 9.74 -8.00
N ASP A 111 -3.24 9.72 -9.32
CA ASP A 111 -4.23 10.42 -10.14
C ASP A 111 -5.07 9.40 -10.94
N VAL A 112 -6.36 9.35 -10.60
CA VAL A 112 -7.33 8.44 -11.22
C VAL A 112 -7.49 8.72 -12.72
N THR A 113 -7.26 9.95 -13.18
CA THR A 113 -7.42 10.32 -14.60
C THR A 113 -6.38 9.68 -15.51
N ARG A 114 -5.27 9.18 -14.93
CA ARG A 114 -4.21 8.48 -15.66
C ARG A 114 -4.49 6.99 -15.89
N LEU A 115 -5.56 6.45 -15.31
CA LEU A 115 -5.89 5.04 -15.44
C LEU A 115 -6.46 4.73 -16.83
N ALA A 116 -5.87 3.74 -17.48
CA ALA A 116 -6.36 3.20 -18.76
C ALA A 116 -7.50 2.18 -18.53
N CYS A 117 -8.63 2.63 -17.98
CA CYS A 117 -9.84 1.81 -17.80
C CYS A 117 -11.13 2.63 -18.05
N SER A 118 -12.28 1.95 -18.11
CA SER A 118 -13.56 2.61 -18.38
C SER A 118 -14.02 3.47 -17.19
N ALA A 119 -14.87 4.46 -17.45
CA ALA A 119 -15.46 5.27 -16.39
C ALA A 119 -16.33 4.44 -15.41
N ASP A 120 -16.90 3.32 -15.86
CA ASP A 120 -17.60 2.37 -15.00
C ASP A 120 -16.61 1.69 -14.03
N ASP A 121 -15.48 1.21 -14.55
CA ASP A 121 -14.46 0.54 -13.73
C ASP A 121 -13.85 1.44 -12.66
N VAL A 122 -13.72 2.74 -12.94
CA VAL A 122 -13.22 3.73 -11.98
C VAL A 122 -14.08 3.81 -10.72
N ARG A 123 -15.38 3.53 -10.79
CA ARG A 123 -16.30 3.55 -9.62
C ARG A 123 -15.96 2.50 -8.56
N HIS A 124 -15.13 1.53 -8.93
CA HIS A 124 -14.70 0.43 -8.08
C HIS A 124 -13.29 0.64 -7.50
N ILE A 125 -12.75 1.85 -7.67
CA ILE A 125 -11.49 2.30 -7.09
C ILE A 125 -11.81 3.25 -5.95
N TYR A 126 -11.47 2.85 -4.73
CA TYR A 126 -11.62 3.68 -3.55
C TYR A 126 -10.28 4.32 -3.24
N VAL A 127 -10.19 5.65 -3.29
CA VAL A 127 -8.96 6.38 -2.99
C VAL A 127 -9.10 7.06 -1.64
N LEU A 128 -8.27 6.64 -0.68
CA LEU A 128 -8.18 7.24 0.64
C LEU A 128 -6.92 8.10 0.70
N ARG A 129 -7.10 9.39 0.94
CA ARG A 129 -6.01 10.36 1.12
C ARG A 129 -6.05 10.91 2.54
N PRO A 130 -5.11 10.50 3.42
CA PRO A 130 -5.01 11.07 4.75
C PRO A 130 -4.79 12.58 4.70
N ALA A 131 -5.38 13.28 5.67
CA ALA A 131 -5.18 14.72 5.80
C ALA A 131 -3.69 15.04 6.01
N LEU A 132 -3.21 16.09 5.34
CA LEU A 132 -1.85 16.60 5.52
C LEU A 132 -1.73 17.15 6.95
N SER A 133 -1.03 16.45 7.85
CA SER A 133 -0.68 16.99 9.16
C SER A 133 0.28 18.16 8.98
N ARG A 134 -0.22 19.40 9.09
CA ARG A 134 0.60 20.61 9.12
C ARG A 134 1.31 20.72 10.48
N THR A 135 2.42 20.03 10.66
CA THR A 135 3.39 20.43 11.69
C THR A 135 4.28 21.54 11.11
N ALA A 136 3.67 22.68 10.80
CA ALA A 136 4.44 23.87 10.43
C ALA A 136 5.12 24.39 11.70
N ARG A 137 6.41 24.11 11.89
CA ARG A 137 7.24 24.99 12.72
C ARG A 137 7.35 26.33 11.96
N PRO A 138 6.99 27.47 12.57
CA PRO A 138 7.15 28.76 11.92
C PRO A 138 8.64 28.96 11.58
N GLY A 139 8.96 29.10 10.30
CA GLY A 139 10.32 29.34 9.81
C GLY A 139 10.89 28.31 8.82
N ASN A 140 10.27 27.14 8.64
CA ASN A 140 10.67 26.18 7.60
C ASN A 140 9.70 26.20 6.42
N VAL A 141 10.26 26.24 5.20
CA VAL A 141 9.53 25.98 3.95
C VAL A 141 8.73 24.70 4.18
N ALA A 142 7.41 24.76 4.08
CA ALA A 142 6.54 23.64 4.38
C ALA A 142 6.79 22.50 3.38
N THR A 143 7.74 21.62 3.68
CA THR A 143 7.85 20.34 3.02
C THR A 143 6.57 19.59 3.35
N ARG A 144 5.71 19.39 2.35
CA ARG A 144 4.47 18.59 2.46
C ARG A 144 4.84 17.12 2.65
N SER A 145 5.46 16.78 3.78
CA SER A 145 5.73 15.40 4.18
C SER A 145 4.61 14.97 5.11
N ILE A 146 3.77 14.05 4.67
CA ILE A 146 2.90 13.34 5.61
C ILE A 146 3.77 12.29 6.28
N ASN A 147 4.14 12.54 7.53
CA ASN A 147 4.73 11.51 8.36
C ASN A 147 3.61 10.56 8.83
N VAL A 148 3.02 9.79 7.90
CA VAL A 148 2.06 8.73 8.24
C VAL A 148 2.84 7.59 8.88
N THR A 149 2.52 7.28 10.13
CA THR A 149 3.16 6.15 10.81
C THR A 149 2.61 4.82 10.28
N PRO A 150 3.37 3.73 10.38
CA PRO A 150 2.88 2.41 10.02
C PRO A 150 1.59 2.01 10.74
N ASP A 151 1.42 2.41 11.99
CA ASP A 151 0.20 2.17 12.77
C ASP A 151 -0.99 2.94 12.23
N GLN A 152 -0.79 4.19 11.79
CA GLN A 152 -1.85 4.96 11.14
C GLN A 152 -2.29 4.30 9.83
N VAL A 153 -1.34 3.79 9.02
CA VAL A 153 -1.70 3.01 7.81
C VAL A 153 -2.54 1.79 8.18
N ARG A 154 -2.15 1.03 9.21
CA ARG A 154 -2.92 -0.13 9.68
C ARG A 154 -4.32 0.26 10.12
N GLN A 155 -4.46 1.34 10.90
CA GLN A 155 -5.75 1.84 11.35
C GLN A 155 -6.65 2.27 10.19
N LEU A 156 -6.10 2.96 9.19
CA LEU A 156 -6.84 3.36 7.99
C LEU A 156 -7.33 2.15 7.19
N LEU A 157 -6.49 1.12 7.06
CA LEU A 157 -6.86 -0.12 6.39
C LEU A 157 -7.99 -0.85 7.16
N SER A 158 -7.91 -0.92 8.49
CA SER A 158 -8.99 -1.48 9.32
C SER A 158 -10.30 -0.70 9.22
N GLN A 159 -10.24 0.64 9.16
CA GLN A 159 -11.43 1.48 8.98
C GLN A 159 -12.08 1.25 7.62
N MET A 160 -11.28 1.18 6.56
CA MET A 160 -11.81 0.92 5.23
C MET A 160 -12.39 -0.47 5.09
N GLU A 161 -11.93 -1.45 5.86
CA GLU A 161 -12.59 -2.75 5.89
C GLU A 161 -14.03 -2.66 6.34
N ASN A 162 -14.28 -2.00 7.46
CA ASN A 162 -15.64 -1.87 7.97
C ASN A 162 -16.54 -1.16 6.94
N PHE A 163 -16.00 -0.17 6.23
CA PHE A 163 -16.71 0.49 5.14
C PHE A 163 -16.98 -0.45 3.95
N ILE A 164 -16.04 -1.30 3.56
CA ILE A 164 -16.21 -2.23 2.43
C ILE A 164 -17.16 -3.38 2.80
N LEU A 165 -17.13 -3.87 4.03
CA LEU A 165 -17.98 -5.00 4.44
C LEU A 165 -19.41 -4.57 4.78
N TYR A 166 -19.58 -3.40 5.40
CA TYR A 166 -20.86 -2.98 5.97
C TYR A 166 -21.34 -1.62 5.47
N GLY A 167 -20.50 -0.88 4.76
CA GLY A 167 -20.85 0.43 4.23
C GLY A 167 -21.64 0.35 2.93
N LYS A 168 -22.23 1.49 2.55
CA LYS A 168 -22.94 1.64 1.28
C LYS A 168 -21.94 2.02 0.18
N HIS A 169 -21.70 1.12 -0.78
CA HIS A 169 -20.79 1.37 -1.88
C HIS A 169 -21.24 0.67 -3.19
N GLN A 170 -20.75 1.15 -4.34
CA GLN A 170 -21.20 0.70 -5.67
C GLN A 170 -20.55 -0.63 -6.16
N SER A 171 -19.74 -1.28 -5.32
CA SER A 171 -18.96 -2.47 -5.69
C SER A 171 -19.53 -3.79 -5.18
N GLY A 172 -20.82 -3.84 -4.82
CA GLY A 172 -21.44 -5.05 -4.25
C GLY A 172 -21.46 -6.27 -5.18
N ASN A 173 -21.21 -6.09 -6.48
CA ASN A 173 -21.13 -7.14 -7.49
C ASN A 173 -19.69 -7.53 -7.88
N ARG A 174 -18.67 -6.97 -7.21
CA ARG A 174 -17.25 -7.23 -7.50
C ARG A 174 -16.55 -7.78 -6.26
N ASP A 175 -15.72 -8.80 -6.45
CA ASP A 175 -14.85 -9.25 -5.38
C ASP A 175 -13.85 -8.14 -5.01
N TRP A 176 -13.63 -8.00 -3.72
CA TRP A 176 -12.56 -7.16 -3.21
C TRP A 176 -11.19 -7.80 -3.49
N TRP A 177 -10.30 -7.08 -4.18
CA TRP A 177 -8.95 -7.59 -4.43
C TRP A 177 -8.01 -7.34 -3.26
N GLY A 178 -7.99 -6.12 -2.69
CA GLY A 178 -7.01 -5.73 -1.70
C GLY A 178 -6.68 -4.24 -1.67
N ALA A 179 -5.60 -3.91 -0.97
CA ALA A 179 -5.14 -2.55 -0.77
C ALA A 179 -3.76 -2.27 -1.39
N VAL A 180 -3.68 -1.12 -2.08
CA VAL A 180 -2.45 -0.51 -2.58
C VAL A 180 -2.10 0.67 -1.69
N VAL A 181 -0.93 0.67 -1.08
CA VAL A 181 -0.44 1.79 -0.27
C VAL A 181 0.65 2.51 -1.05
N VAL A 182 0.46 3.82 -1.25
CA VAL A 182 1.38 4.70 -1.97
C VAL A 182 1.98 5.68 -0.98
N GLY A 183 3.32 5.63 -0.85
CA GLY A 183 4.11 6.60 -0.09
C GLY A 183 4.36 6.29 1.38
N ALA A 184 3.80 5.19 1.88
CA ALA A 184 4.00 4.75 3.26
C ALA A 184 4.26 3.25 3.35
N VAL A 185 4.79 2.84 4.50
CA VAL A 185 4.91 1.43 4.89
C VAL A 185 3.94 1.15 6.04
N GLY A 186 3.61 -0.10 6.28
CA GLY A 186 2.80 -0.49 7.46
C GLY A 186 1.70 -1.50 7.18
N GLY A 187 1.38 -1.75 5.91
CA GLY A 187 0.42 -2.77 5.49
C GLY A 187 0.03 -2.59 4.03
N GLY A 188 -0.78 -3.52 3.53
CA GLY A 188 -1.26 -3.55 2.14
C GLY A 188 -0.76 -4.77 1.37
N ASP A 189 -1.44 -5.06 0.27
CA ASP A 189 -1.07 -6.13 -0.65
C ASP A 189 0.01 -5.66 -1.64
N ILE A 190 -0.09 -4.39 -2.05
CA ILE A 190 0.95 -3.66 -2.77
C ILE A 190 1.40 -2.50 -1.90
N ILE A 191 2.69 -2.41 -1.65
CA ILE A 191 3.31 -1.33 -0.88
C ILE A 191 4.29 -0.62 -1.79
N ALA A 192 3.93 0.57 -2.26
CA ALA A 192 4.72 1.39 -3.16
C ALA A 192 5.37 2.52 -2.34
N ALA A 193 6.61 2.33 -1.92
CA ALA A 193 7.27 3.19 -0.95
C ALA A 193 8.78 3.29 -1.23
N TRP A 194 9.51 4.02 -0.38
CA TRP A 194 10.97 4.16 -0.51
C TRP A 194 11.72 2.81 -0.39
N LYS A 195 11.13 1.81 0.28
CA LYS A 195 11.68 0.47 0.44
C LYS A 195 10.81 -0.57 -0.28
N GLY A 196 11.43 -1.39 -1.13
CA GLY A 196 10.77 -2.50 -1.82
C GLY A 196 11.76 -3.47 -2.45
N TRP A 197 11.30 -4.68 -2.78
CA TRP A 197 12.11 -5.70 -3.45
C TRP A 197 12.06 -5.63 -4.97
N LEU A 198 11.07 -4.93 -5.53
CA LEU A 198 10.91 -4.66 -6.96
C LEU A 198 11.18 -3.16 -7.22
N THR A 199 12.16 -2.85 -8.04
CA THR A 199 12.47 -1.47 -8.44
C THR A 199 11.83 -1.16 -9.78
N VAL A 200 11.16 -0.02 -9.89
CA VAL A 200 10.61 0.47 -11.16
C VAL A 200 11.42 1.67 -11.63
N GLU A 201 11.87 1.61 -12.87
CA GLU A 201 12.65 2.65 -13.53
C GLU A 201 12.16 2.85 -14.96
N ARG A 202 12.43 4.03 -15.54
CA ARG A 202 12.20 4.23 -16.98
C ARG A 202 13.32 3.53 -17.73
N VAL A 203 13.01 2.84 -18.83
CA VAL A 203 14.06 2.33 -19.72
C VAL A 203 14.90 3.52 -20.22
N PRO A 204 16.25 3.45 -20.15
CA PRO A 204 17.09 4.56 -20.58
C PRO A 204 16.89 4.87 -22.06
N VAL A 205 16.62 6.13 -22.38
CA VAL A 205 16.68 6.65 -23.75
C VAL A 205 18.08 7.24 -23.97
N PRO A 206 18.76 6.92 -25.09
CA PRO A 206 20.09 7.44 -25.38
C PRO A 206 20.18 8.96 -25.26
N GLY A 207 21.25 9.43 -24.60
CA GLY A 207 21.54 10.85 -24.41
C GLY A 207 21.86 11.59 -25.71
N PHE A 208 22.22 12.86 -25.61
CA PHE A 208 22.71 13.62 -26.77
C PHE A 208 24.04 13.01 -27.25
N ASN A 209 24.25 12.97 -28.57
CA ASN A 209 25.52 12.52 -29.12
C ASN A 209 26.64 13.44 -28.60
N LYS A 210 27.78 12.86 -28.21
CA LYS A 210 28.95 13.65 -27.80
C LYS A 210 29.35 14.56 -28.98
N GLY A 211 29.37 15.88 -28.76
CA GLY A 211 29.61 16.88 -29.79
C GLY A 211 28.36 17.58 -30.36
N SER A 212 27.16 17.26 -29.85
CA SER A 212 25.93 17.97 -30.26
C SER A 212 25.98 19.45 -29.85
N THR A 213 25.76 20.35 -30.80
CA THR A 213 25.64 21.79 -30.48
C THR A 213 24.34 22.09 -29.73
N ILE A 214 24.29 23.19 -28.98
CA ILE A 214 23.08 23.62 -28.26
C ILE A 214 21.88 23.77 -29.22
N ARG A 215 22.12 24.28 -30.44
CA ARG A 215 21.06 24.46 -31.45
C ARG A 215 20.51 23.11 -31.92
N GLN A 216 21.37 22.12 -32.15
CA GLN A 216 20.95 20.76 -32.50
C GLN A 216 20.21 20.09 -31.33
N ALA A 217 20.68 20.29 -30.10
CA ALA A 217 20.00 19.76 -28.92
C ALA A 217 18.59 20.35 -28.73
N MET A 218 18.41 21.65 -29.00
CA MET A 218 17.08 22.29 -28.98
C MET A 218 16.18 21.81 -30.12
N ALA A 219 16.73 21.61 -31.33
CA ALA A 219 15.96 21.08 -32.46
C ALA A 219 15.49 19.63 -32.23
N GLU A 220 16.28 18.81 -31.53
CA GLU A 220 15.93 17.43 -31.21
C GLU A 220 15.07 17.29 -29.94
N ARG A 221 14.90 18.36 -29.16
CA ARG A 221 14.26 18.30 -27.83
C ARG A 221 12.87 17.68 -27.88
N GLN A 222 12.01 18.12 -28.79
CA GLN A 222 10.63 17.64 -28.87
C GLN A 222 10.57 16.15 -29.23
N ARG A 223 11.36 15.72 -30.23
CA ARG A 223 11.45 14.31 -30.62
C ARG A 223 11.94 13.43 -29.48
N ARG A 224 12.98 13.88 -28.77
CA ARG A 224 13.54 13.14 -27.63
C ARG A 224 12.60 13.08 -26.43
N GLN A 225 11.85 14.14 -26.19
CA GLN A 225 10.80 14.12 -25.16
C GLN A 225 9.75 13.07 -25.52
N GLN A 226 9.34 12.99 -26.78
CA GLN A 226 8.46 11.94 -27.28
C GLN A 226 9.08 10.54 -27.11
N ASP A 227 10.35 10.35 -27.48
CA ASP A 227 11.06 9.07 -27.29
C ASP A 227 11.08 8.65 -25.80
N VAL A 228 11.27 9.61 -24.89
CA VAL A 228 11.20 9.38 -23.43
C VAL A 228 9.79 9.05 -22.98
N ASP A 229 8.78 9.72 -23.52
CA ASP A 229 7.38 9.52 -23.16
C ASP A 229 6.82 8.21 -23.72
N ASP A 230 7.37 7.69 -24.82
CA ASP A 230 7.03 6.40 -25.43
C ASP A 230 7.87 5.25 -24.86
N ALA A 231 9.01 5.53 -24.22
CA ALA A 231 9.88 4.51 -23.66
C ALA A 231 9.14 3.64 -22.62
N PRO A 232 9.24 2.31 -22.66
CA PRO A 232 8.60 1.47 -21.66
C PRO A 232 9.22 1.67 -20.28
N TRP A 233 8.50 1.22 -19.26
CA TRP A 233 8.99 1.09 -17.90
C TRP A 233 9.64 -0.29 -17.72
N ASN A 234 10.64 -0.36 -16.87
CA ASN A 234 11.28 -1.61 -16.45
C ASN A 234 11.01 -1.84 -14.97
N ALA A 235 10.51 -3.02 -14.62
CA ALA A 235 10.40 -3.50 -13.25
C ALA A 235 11.43 -4.61 -13.04
N SER A 236 12.38 -4.39 -12.13
CA SER A 236 13.54 -5.27 -11.91
C SER A 236 13.71 -5.66 -10.44
N SER A 237 14.23 -6.87 -10.23
CA SER A 237 14.54 -7.43 -8.92
C SER A 237 15.65 -8.47 -9.06
N ARG A 238 16.15 -9.01 -7.94
CA ARG A 238 17.11 -10.13 -7.97
C ARG A 238 16.57 -11.42 -8.59
N TRP A 239 15.25 -11.55 -8.78
CA TRP A 239 14.63 -12.75 -9.38
C TRP A 239 14.30 -12.61 -10.87
N GLY A 240 14.61 -11.45 -11.46
CA GLY A 240 14.39 -11.12 -12.86
C GLY A 240 13.75 -9.75 -13.05
N ALA A 241 13.46 -9.44 -14.31
CA ALA A 241 12.89 -8.17 -14.73
C ALA A 241 11.84 -8.33 -15.84
N PHE A 242 11.01 -7.31 -16.03
CA PHE A 242 10.12 -7.21 -17.18
C PHE A 242 9.87 -5.74 -17.56
N ALA A 243 9.71 -5.51 -18.87
CA ALA A 243 9.27 -4.23 -19.40
C ALA A 243 7.74 -4.15 -19.48
N PHE A 244 7.18 -2.95 -19.31
CA PHE A 244 5.74 -2.70 -19.35
C PHE A 244 5.42 -1.24 -19.74
N THR A 245 4.23 -1.01 -20.28
CA THR A 245 3.62 0.32 -20.50
C THR A 245 2.50 0.57 -19.49
N GLU A 246 2.08 1.82 -19.26
CA GLU A 246 0.96 2.13 -18.35
C GLU A 246 -0.39 1.63 -18.92
N SER A 247 -0.52 1.62 -20.24
CA SER A 247 -1.70 1.09 -20.93
C SER A 247 -1.84 -0.43 -20.78
N LEU A 248 -3.09 -0.88 -20.69
CA LEU A 248 -3.40 -2.30 -20.82
C LEU A 248 -3.11 -2.75 -22.25
N PRO A 249 -2.62 -3.98 -22.45
CA PRO A 249 -2.44 -4.51 -23.79
C PRO A 249 -3.81 -4.57 -24.48
N THR A 250 -3.96 -3.83 -25.57
CA THR A 250 -5.14 -3.92 -26.43
C THR A 250 -5.16 -5.34 -27.01
N ASN A 251 -6.21 -6.11 -26.73
CA ASN A 251 -6.45 -7.35 -27.46
C ASN A 251 -6.72 -6.95 -28.91
N VAL A 252 -5.69 -7.00 -29.77
CA VAL A 252 -5.89 -6.86 -31.22
C VAL A 252 -6.61 -8.14 -31.65
N VAL A 253 -7.93 -8.05 -31.78
CA VAL A 253 -8.72 -9.06 -32.46
C VAL A 253 -8.20 -9.11 -33.89
N THR A 254 -7.40 -10.12 -34.20
CA THR A 254 -7.00 -10.41 -35.58
C THR A 254 -8.24 -10.96 -36.26
N THR A 255 -9.03 -10.10 -36.91
CA THR A 255 -10.07 -10.55 -37.83
C THR A 255 -9.37 -11.23 -38.99
N HIS A 256 -9.33 -12.56 -38.96
CA HIS A 256 -9.09 -13.35 -40.17
C HIS A 256 -10.26 -13.09 -41.12
N ALA A 257 -9.99 -12.33 -42.18
CA ALA A 257 -10.86 -12.26 -43.34
C ALA A 257 -10.81 -13.63 -44.03
N SER A 258 -11.89 -14.41 -43.90
CA SER A 258 -12.12 -15.57 -44.75
C SER A 258 -12.48 -15.06 -46.14
N SER A 259 -11.64 -15.42 -47.12
CA SER A 259 -11.96 -15.39 -48.54
C SER A 259 -12.82 -16.61 -48.89
#